data_AF-A0A9P8SD51-F1
#
_entry.id   AF-A0A9P8SD51-F1
#
_cell.length_a   1.000
_cell.length_b   1.000
_cell.length_c   1.000
_cell.angle_alpha   90.00
_cell.angle_beta   90.00
_cell.angle_gamma   90.00
#
_symmetry.space_group_name_H-M   'P 1'
#
loop_
_entity.id
_entity.type
_entity.pdbx_description
1 polymer ?
#
loop_
_entity_poly.entity_id
_entity_poly.type
_entity_poly.pdbx_seq_one_letter_code
_entity_poly.pdbx_strand_id
1 'polypeptide(L)'
;MAQSSDHESSSKVIILNGPCDWKQWISVIQKFATSHNIWEFVDPANDDKSTIVRPSEPTHIQVNAQASDLGALTSEEFRRLEYLHTSYRSRLQTYRDNTKALASLQEHIVKHIGNYYSTIADEHDVAKQLSLLQARVAPTDWALEREVLERYRAVLRAPDRSEIETWVTKWQKTLTEAKKLGLPDTQGLRPTQDFLQAVSSINEPFTDYWINKMEDEAVTGKPDWKDHFPDGIKISEIFERAHRIKNAGSKGNNDKGGAFPAGFQGRDKDGKQKPTSDDEKKENRCVCGNKFHSINKCFYLDKTIRPEGWVPS
;
A
#
# COMPACT_ATOMS: atom_id res chain seq x y z
N MET A 1 25.67 8.74 30.78
CA MET A 1 25.03 9.71 29.87
C MET A 1 24.32 8.91 28.80
N ALA A 2 22.99 8.95 28.83
CA ALA A 2 22.12 8.20 27.95
C ALA A 2 21.87 9.01 26.67
N GLN A 3 21.95 8.34 25.51
CA GLN A 3 21.21 8.72 24.31
C GLN A 3 20.74 7.42 23.66
N SER A 4 19.55 6.97 24.01
CA SER A 4 18.78 6.08 23.14
C SER A 4 18.01 6.96 22.17
N SER A 5 18.33 6.76 20.90
CA SER A 5 17.63 7.34 19.76
C SER A 5 16.28 6.66 19.65
N ASP A 6 15.23 7.28 20.18
CA ASP A 6 13.86 6.91 19.87
C ASP A 6 13.57 7.27 18.41
N HIS A 7 13.56 6.25 17.54
CA HIS A 7 12.95 6.34 16.23
C HIS A 7 11.42 6.44 16.44
N GLU A 8 10.94 7.67 16.57
CA GLU A 8 9.52 7.99 16.51
C GLU A 8 9.04 7.74 15.06
N SER A 9 8.61 6.51 14.81
CA SER A 9 7.85 6.15 13.62
C SER A 9 6.59 7.02 13.63
N SER A 10 6.51 8.00 12.74
CA SER A 10 5.34 8.85 12.54
C SER A 10 4.17 7.99 12.07
N SER A 11 3.51 7.32 13.00
CA SER A 11 2.25 6.63 12.79
C SER A 11 1.20 7.70 12.54
N LYS A 12 0.81 7.85 11.27
CA LYS A 12 -0.25 8.77 10.85
C LYS A 12 -1.49 8.51 11.70
N VAL A 13 -1.81 9.45 12.58
CA VAL A 13 -2.97 9.37 13.47
C VAL A 13 -4.23 9.39 12.60
N ILE A 14 -5.04 8.34 12.70
CA ILE A 14 -6.31 8.23 11.96
C ILE A 14 -7.40 8.90 12.80
N ILE A 15 -8.01 9.95 12.27
CA ILE A 15 -9.11 10.69 12.91
C ILE A 15 -10.39 10.39 12.14
N LEU A 16 -11.47 10.08 12.86
CA LEU A 16 -12.80 9.87 12.27
C LEU A 16 -13.44 11.22 11.92
N ASN A 17 -13.31 11.67 10.68
CA ASN A 17 -13.94 12.90 10.18
C ASN A 17 -15.12 12.62 9.24
N GLY A 18 -15.15 11.44 8.62
CA GLY A 18 -16.28 11.01 7.81
C GLY A 18 -16.34 9.51 7.55
N PRO A 19 -17.34 9.06 6.76
CA PRO A 19 -17.51 7.65 6.41
C PRO A 19 -16.28 7.02 5.75
N CYS A 20 -15.51 7.80 4.99
CA CYS A 20 -14.29 7.32 4.32
C CYS A 20 -13.20 6.90 5.33
N ASP A 21 -13.18 7.50 6.52
CA ASP A 21 -12.20 7.18 7.57
C ASP A 21 -12.62 5.96 8.39
N TRP A 22 -13.92 5.61 8.38
CA TRP A 22 -14.52 4.59 9.23
C TRP A 22 -13.75 3.28 9.21
N LYS A 23 -13.48 2.72 8.02
CA LYS A 23 -12.80 1.42 7.88
C LYS A 23 -11.39 1.40 8.46
N GLN A 24 -10.63 2.47 8.26
CA GLN A 24 -9.26 2.56 8.79
C GLN A 24 -9.29 2.79 10.30
N TRP A 25 -10.17 3.67 10.75
CA TRP A 25 -10.34 4.02 12.15
C TRP A 25 -10.80 2.84 13.01
N ILE A 26 -11.85 2.12 12.58
CA ILE A 26 -12.34 0.95 13.30
C ILE A 26 -11.31 -0.19 13.31
N SER A 27 -10.48 -0.32 12.27
CA SER A 27 -9.40 -1.31 12.25
C SER A 27 -8.31 -1.00 13.28
N VAL A 28 -7.99 0.28 13.54
CA VAL A 28 -7.05 0.66 14.61
C VAL A 28 -7.62 0.29 15.98
N ILE A 29 -8.90 0.60 16.20
CA ILE A 29 -9.61 0.26 17.44
C ILE A 29 -9.69 -1.24 17.65
N GLN A 30 -10.02 -1.99 16.60
CA GLN A 30 -10.05 -3.45 16.65
C GLN A 30 -8.68 -4.01 17.03
N LYS A 31 -7.60 -3.55 16.40
CA LYS A 31 -6.24 -4.00 16.74
C LYS A 31 -5.88 -3.73 18.20
N PHE A 32 -6.21 -2.54 18.70
CA PHE A 32 -6.01 -2.18 20.11
C PHE A 32 -6.82 -3.09 21.04
N ALA A 33 -8.11 -3.26 20.76
CA ALA A 33 -9.00 -4.08 21.58
C ALA A 33 -8.61 -5.56 21.56
N THR A 34 -8.19 -6.09 20.40
CA THR A 34 -7.68 -7.46 20.27
C THR A 34 -6.38 -7.64 21.05
N SER A 35 -5.44 -6.68 21.00
CA SER A 35 -4.19 -6.80 21.77
C SER A 35 -4.41 -6.80 23.29
N HIS A 36 -5.51 -6.23 23.75
CA HIS A 36 -5.93 -6.22 25.15
C HIS A 36 -6.97 -7.29 25.51
N ASN A 37 -7.33 -8.19 24.59
CA ASN A 37 -8.38 -9.22 24.77
C ASN A 37 -9.74 -8.65 25.21
N ILE A 38 -10.10 -7.46 24.71
CA ILE A 38 -11.37 -6.80 25.02
C ILE A 38 -12.32 -6.65 23.82
N TRP A 39 -11.91 -7.06 22.61
CA TRP A 39 -12.72 -6.87 21.39
C TRP A 39 -14.12 -7.50 21.50
N GLU A 40 -14.23 -8.69 22.07
CA GLU A 40 -15.51 -9.41 22.24
C GLU A 40 -16.54 -8.65 23.09
N PHE A 41 -16.09 -7.71 23.94
CA PHE A 41 -16.96 -6.89 24.78
C PHE A 41 -17.37 -5.57 24.11
N VAL A 42 -16.65 -5.13 23.07
CA VAL A 42 -16.83 -3.80 22.46
C VAL A 42 -17.16 -3.83 20.97
N ASP A 43 -17.12 -4.99 20.34
CA ASP A 43 -17.40 -5.16 18.91
C ASP A 43 -18.78 -4.56 18.56
N PRO A 44 -18.84 -3.47 17.77
CA PRO A 44 -20.10 -2.80 17.52
C PRO A 44 -20.99 -3.59 16.53
N ALA A 45 -20.43 -4.55 15.79
CA ALA A 45 -21.18 -5.42 14.89
C ALA A 45 -21.82 -6.64 15.57
N ASN A 46 -21.47 -6.90 16.84
CA ASN A 46 -22.07 -7.97 17.62
C ASN A 46 -23.14 -7.40 18.56
N ASP A 47 -24.39 -7.81 18.38
CA ASP A 47 -25.50 -7.43 19.27
C ASP A 47 -25.49 -8.23 20.59
N ASP A 48 -24.92 -9.44 20.61
CA ASP A 48 -24.82 -10.29 21.80
C ASP A 48 -23.46 -10.10 22.48
N LYS A 49 -23.30 -8.93 23.11
CA LYS A 49 -22.03 -8.53 23.74
C LYS A 49 -21.86 -9.24 25.07
N SER A 50 -20.72 -9.90 25.22
CA SER A 50 -20.31 -10.41 26.53
C SER A 50 -20.17 -9.24 27.51
N THR A 51 -20.52 -9.46 28.77
CA THR A 51 -20.33 -8.46 29.82
C THR A 51 -19.10 -8.80 30.64
N ILE A 52 -18.27 -7.80 30.94
CA ILE A 52 -17.15 -7.98 31.87
C ILE A 52 -17.71 -8.07 33.30
N VAL A 53 -17.72 -9.29 33.85
CA VAL A 53 -18.24 -9.54 35.20
C VAL A 53 -17.10 -9.50 36.22
N ARG A 54 -17.31 -8.75 37.31
CA ARG A 54 -16.40 -8.78 38.46
C ARG A 54 -16.43 -10.17 39.11
N PRO A 55 -15.28 -10.85 39.25
CA PRO A 55 -15.24 -12.14 39.92
C PRO A 55 -15.67 -12.03 41.39
N SER A 56 -16.46 -12.99 41.87
CA SER A 56 -16.81 -13.12 43.29
C SER A 56 -15.71 -13.82 44.07
N GLU A 57 -15.48 -13.37 45.30
CA GLU A 57 -14.52 -14.00 46.20
C GLU A 57 -14.96 -15.44 46.56
N PRO A 58 -14.06 -16.43 46.52
CA PRO A 58 -14.37 -17.78 46.94
C PRO A 58 -14.64 -17.86 48.44
N THR A 59 -15.60 -18.70 48.81
CA THR A 59 -15.99 -18.92 50.20
C THR A 59 -15.99 -20.40 50.53
N HIS A 60 -15.87 -20.76 51.81
CA HIS A 60 -15.88 -22.14 52.30
C HIS A 60 -17.12 -22.93 51.82
N ILE A 61 -18.27 -22.27 51.71
CA ILE A 61 -19.54 -22.82 51.19
C ILE A 61 -19.39 -23.41 49.77
N GLN A 62 -18.50 -22.86 48.93
CA GLN A 62 -18.29 -23.35 47.56
C GLN A 62 -17.57 -24.72 47.51
N VAL A 63 -16.90 -25.09 48.60
CA VAL A 63 -16.20 -26.36 48.73
C VAL A 63 -17.00 -27.34 49.59
N ASN A 64 -17.54 -26.85 50.71
CA ASN A 64 -18.41 -27.62 51.58
C ASN A 64 -19.58 -26.73 52.05
N ALA A 65 -20.78 -27.01 51.54
CA ALA A 65 -21.98 -26.23 51.86
C ALA A 65 -22.46 -26.40 53.31
N GLN A 66 -21.98 -27.44 54.03
CA GLN A 66 -22.33 -27.72 55.42
C GLN A 66 -21.28 -27.21 56.41
N ALA A 67 -20.13 -26.70 55.94
CA ALA A 67 -19.11 -26.12 56.80
C ALA A 67 -19.61 -24.77 57.35
N SER A 68 -19.59 -24.62 58.67
CA SER A 68 -19.98 -23.37 59.36
C SER A 68 -18.89 -22.30 59.30
N ASP A 69 -17.63 -22.71 59.20
CA ASP A 69 -16.46 -21.84 59.12
C ASP A 69 -15.29 -22.53 58.41
N LEU A 70 -14.15 -21.83 58.33
CA LEU A 70 -12.92 -22.34 57.71
C LEU A 70 -12.27 -23.49 58.51
N GLY A 71 -12.50 -23.57 59.82
CA GLY A 71 -11.95 -24.62 60.68
C GLY A 71 -12.69 -25.95 60.55
N ALA A 72 -13.92 -25.93 60.05
CA ALA A 72 -14.71 -27.12 59.72
C ALA A 72 -14.28 -27.82 58.42
N LEU A 73 -13.36 -27.23 57.64
CA LEU A 73 -12.86 -27.81 56.40
C LEU A 73 -11.78 -28.85 56.66
N THR A 74 -11.87 -29.97 55.94
CA THR A 74 -10.79 -30.97 55.87
C THR A 74 -9.59 -30.43 55.10
N SER A 75 -8.43 -31.07 55.23
CA SER A 75 -7.20 -30.67 54.51
C SER A 75 -7.37 -30.63 52.98
N GLU A 76 -8.15 -31.56 52.41
CA GLU A 76 -8.42 -31.59 50.97
C GLU A 76 -9.38 -30.46 50.54
N GLU A 77 -10.41 -30.18 51.34
CA GLU A 77 -11.32 -29.05 51.09
C GLU A 77 -10.59 -27.70 51.22
N PHE A 78 -9.69 -27.58 52.19
CA PHE A 78 -8.84 -26.40 52.34
C PHE A 78 -7.93 -26.19 51.13
N ARG A 79 -7.28 -27.26 50.62
CA ARG A 79 -6.50 -27.21 49.37
C ARG A 79 -7.35 -26.78 48.16
N ARG A 80 -8.59 -27.28 48.07
CA ARG A 80 -9.53 -26.87 47.01
C ARG A 80 -9.89 -25.39 47.12
N LEU A 81 -10.13 -24.88 48.33
CA LEU A 81 -10.41 -23.47 48.58
C LEU A 81 -9.20 -22.59 48.21
N GLU A 82 -7.98 -23.01 48.54
CA GLU A 82 -6.74 -22.33 48.16
C GLU A 82 -6.56 -22.24 46.63
N TYR A 83 -6.87 -23.33 45.92
CA TYR A 83 -6.91 -23.32 44.45
C TYR A 83 -7.97 -22.34 43.91
N LEU A 84 -9.18 -22.31 44.49
CA LEU A 84 -10.22 -21.36 44.09
C LEU A 84 -9.78 -19.91 44.33
N HIS A 85 -9.13 -19.59 45.44
CA HIS A 85 -8.57 -18.26 45.69
C HIS A 85 -7.47 -17.89 44.69
N THR A 86 -6.63 -18.85 44.28
CA THR A 86 -5.61 -18.63 43.25
C THR A 86 -6.25 -18.31 41.90
N SER A 87 -7.27 -19.09 41.48
CA SER A 87 -8.06 -18.82 40.28
C SER A 87 -8.79 -17.48 40.34
N TYR A 88 -9.38 -17.15 41.50
CA TYR A 88 -10.03 -15.85 41.74
C TYR A 88 -9.06 -14.69 41.58
N ARG A 89 -7.85 -14.75 42.17
CA ARG A 89 -6.83 -13.70 42.01
C ARG A 89 -6.47 -13.48 40.55
N SER A 90 -6.29 -14.57 39.79
CA SER A 90 -6.03 -14.50 38.34
C SER A 90 -7.18 -13.83 37.60
N ARG A 91 -8.43 -14.28 37.80
CA ARG A 91 -9.62 -13.67 37.17
C ARG A 91 -9.81 -12.20 37.57
N LEU A 92 -9.53 -11.85 38.83
CA LEU A 92 -9.61 -10.47 39.31
C LEU A 92 -8.56 -9.58 38.65
N GLN A 93 -7.37 -10.13 38.39
CA GLN A 93 -6.33 -9.44 37.63
C GLN A 93 -6.78 -9.20 36.19
N THR A 94 -7.28 -10.22 35.48
CA THR A 94 -7.86 -10.07 34.14
C THR A 94 -8.98 -9.03 34.10
N TYR A 95 -9.90 -9.07 35.07
CA TYR A 95 -10.96 -8.05 35.19
C TYR A 95 -10.39 -6.64 35.30
N ARG A 96 -9.38 -6.42 36.16
CA ARG A 96 -8.73 -5.12 36.34
C ARG A 96 -8.02 -4.67 35.07
N ASP A 97 -7.34 -5.57 34.39
CA ASP A 97 -6.61 -5.26 33.15
C ASP A 97 -7.57 -4.91 32.02
N ASN A 98 -8.66 -5.66 31.85
CA ASN A 98 -9.69 -5.35 30.87
C ASN A 98 -10.38 -4.01 31.17
N THR A 99 -10.67 -3.73 32.45
CA THR A 99 -11.28 -2.45 32.85
C THR A 99 -10.36 -1.27 32.53
N LYS A 100 -9.05 -1.40 32.80
CA LYS A 100 -8.06 -0.37 32.42
C LYS A 100 -7.97 -0.21 30.91
N ALA A 101 -7.96 -1.32 30.17
CA ALA A 101 -7.90 -1.28 28.71
C ALA A 101 -9.15 -0.62 28.09
N LEU A 102 -10.34 -0.83 28.67
CA LEU A 102 -11.56 -0.11 28.27
C LEU A 102 -11.44 1.40 28.50
N ALA A 103 -10.91 1.83 29.64
CA ALA A 103 -10.70 3.25 29.90
C ALA A 103 -9.69 3.87 28.91
N SER A 104 -8.57 3.18 28.64
CA SER A 104 -7.61 3.60 27.61
C SER A 104 -8.23 3.65 26.22
N LEU A 105 -9.10 2.69 25.88
CA LEU A 105 -9.80 2.66 24.60
C LEU A 105 -10.79 3.83 24.49
N GLN A 106 -11.53 4.13 25.56
CA GLN A 106 -12.44 5.27 25.61
C GLN A 106 -11.67 6.59 25.38
N GLU A 107 -10.54 6.77 26.04
CA GLU A 107 -9.67 7.94 25.83
C GLU A 107 -9.20 8.03 24.38
N HIS A 108 -8.79 6.89 23.79
CA HIS A 108 -8.38 6.82 22.39
C HIS A 108 -9.53 7.20 21.44
N ILE A 109 -10.73 6.68 21.66
CA ILE A 109 -11.92 7.03 20.87
C ILE A 109 -12.16 8.53 20.95
N VAL A 110 -12.29 9.11 22.16
CA VAL A 110 -12.57 10.54 22.35
C VAL A 110 -11.51 11.42 21.69
N LYS A 111 -10.23 11.03 21.75
CA LYS A 111 -9.12 11.77 21.13
C LYS A 111 -9.12 11.71 19.61
N HIS A 112 -9.69 10.66 19.02
CA HIS A 112 -9.61 10.38 17.58
C HIS A 112 -10.96 10.38 16.87
N ILE A 113 -12.02 10.89 17.51
CA ILE A 113 -13.26 11.28 16.85
C ILE A 113 -13.23 12.78 16.58
N GLY A 114 -13.39 13.17 15.32
CA GLY A 114 -13.44 14.58 14.93
C GLY A 114 -14.77 15.21 15.35
N ASN A 115 -15.60 15.59 14.37
CA ASN A 115 -16.86 16.28 14.62
C ASN A 115 -17.97 15.42 15.25
N TYR A 116 -17.70 14.14 15.54
CA TYR A 116 -18.68 13.18 16.03
C TYR A 116 -18.73 13.04 17.55
N TYR A 117 -17.93 13.80 18.32
CA TYR A 117 -17.96 13.77 19.79
C TYR A 117 -19.36 13.96 20.37
N SER A 118 -20.16 14.86 19.79
CA SER A 118 -21.56 15.09 20.18
C SER A 118 -22.45 13.85 20.11
N THR A 119 -22.08 12.83 19.33
CA THR A 119 -22.83 11.56 19.22
C THR A 119 -22.68 10.69 20.47
N ILE A 120 -21.56 10.82 21.18
CA ILE A 120 -21.21 9.94 22.30
C ILE A 120 -21.04 10.69 23.62
N ALA A 121 -21.30 12.00 23.66
CA ALA A 121 -20.98 12.86 24.78
C ALA A 121 -21.62 12.41 26.11
N ASP A 122 -22.86 11.90 26.05
CA ASP A 122 -23.61 11.43 27.23
C ASP A 122 -23.44 9.93 27.51
N GLU A 123 -22.82 9.18 26.59
CA GLU A 123 -22.64 7.74 26.70
C GLU A 123 -21.26 7.42 27.28
N HIS A 124 -21.22 6.53 28.26
CA HIS A 124 -20.00 6.17 29.00
C HIS A 124 -19.58 4.72 28.76
N ASP A 125 -20.49 3.90 28.22
CA ASP A 125 -20.18 2.55 27.80
C ASP A 125 -19.52 2.55 26.41
N VAL A 126 -18.24 2.19 26.36
CA VAL A 126 -17.43 2.11 25.14
C VAL A 126 -18.13 1.30 24.05
N ALA A 127 -18.79 0.20 24.42
CA ALA A 127 -19.45 -0.65 23.45
C ALA A 127 -20.65 0.06 22.78
N LYS A 128 -21.40 0.86 23.54
CA LYS A 128 -22.49 1.69 23.01
C LYS A 128 -21.97 2.90 22.24
N GLN A 129 -20.89 3.53 22.70
CA GLN A 129 -20.23 4.60 21.96
C GLN A 129 -19.84 4.13 20.55
N LEU A 130 -19.22 2.94 20.43
CA LEU A 130 -18.86 2.37 19.14
C LEU A 130 -20.06 2.02 18.28
N SER A 131 -21.14 1.47 18.85
CA SER A 131 -22.38 1.20 18.11
C SER A 131 -23.06 2.49 17.61
N LEU A 132 -23.07 3.56 18.41
CA LEU A 132 -23.60 4.87 18.02
C LEU A 132 -22.78 5.50 16.88
N LEU A 133 -21.45 5.42 16.97
CA LEU A 133 -20.55 5.89 15.92
C LEU A 133 -20.71 5.06 14.64
N GLN A 134 -20.88 3.74 14.75
CA GLN A 134 -21.16 2.88 13.61
C GLN A 134 -22.46 3.28 12.93
N ALA A 135 -23.54 3.42 13.68
CA ALA A 135 -24.84 3.81 13.14
C ALA A 135 -24.81 5.17 12.43
N ARG A 136 -23.98 6.10 12.89
CA ARG A 136 -23.89 7.47 12.33
C ARG A 136 -22.88 7.62 11.18
N VAL A 137 -21.75 6.92 11.25
CA VAL A 137 -20.58 7.19 10.39
C VAL A 137 -20.22 6.01 9.50
N ALA A 138 -20.58 4.78 9.87
CA ALA A 138 -20.26 3.64 9.01
C ALA A 138 -20.97 3.80 7.67
N PRO A 139 -20.25 3.72 6.54
CA PRO A 139 -20.88 3.75 5.23
C PRO A 139 -21.79 2.52 5.10
N THR A 140 -22.97 2.72 4.52
CA THR A 140 -23.82 1.61 4.08
C THR A 140 -23.08 0.80 3.01
N ASP A 141 -23.42 -0.48 2.85
CA ASP A 141 -22.83 -1.33 1.82
C ASP A 141 -22.93 -0.70 0.42
N TRP A 142 -24.08 -0.10 0.12
CA TRP A 142 -24.30 0.64 -1.13
C TRP A 142 -23.40 1.89 -1.25
N ALA A 143 -23.27 2.69 -0.19
CA ALA A 143 -22.42 3.88 -0.22
C ALA A 143 -20.94 3.51 -0.40
N LEU A 144 -20.52 2.44 0.27
CA LEU A 144 -19.18 1.88 0.15
C LEU A 144 -18.90 1.34 -1.26
N GLU A 145 -19.82 0.57 -1.83
CA GLU A 145 -19.71 0.06 -3.20
C GLU A 145 -19.56 1.20 -4.20
N ARG A 146 -20.42 2.22 -4.08
CA ARG A 146 -20.38 3.41 -4.93
C ARG A 146 -19.06 4.18 -4.79
N GLU A 147 -18.57 4.38 -3.57
CA GLU A 147 -17.29 5.07 -3.31
C GLU A 147 -16.11 4.31 -3.93
N VAL A 148 -16.03 2.99 -3.72
CA VAL A 148 -14.95 2.16 -4.29
C VAL A 148 -15.03 2.15 -5.81
N LEU A 149 -16.23 2.10 -6.40
CA LEU A 149 -16.43 2.18 -7.85
C LEU A 149 -15.95 3.54 -8.41
N GLU A 150 -16.25 4.65 -7.74
CA GLU A 150 -15.77 5.97 -8.14
C GLU A 150 -14.24 6.06 -8.06
N ARG A 151 -13.64 5.54 -6.99
CA ARG A 151 -12.17 5.46 -6.87
C ARG A 151 -11.57 4.57 -7.95
N TYR A 152 -12.21 3.45 -8.28
CA TYR A 152 -11.75 2.56 -9.34
C TYR A 152 -11.77 3.27 -10.70
N ARG A 153 -12.89 3.92 -11.05
CA ARG A 153 -13.00 4.73 -12.27
C ARG A 153 -11.97 5.85 -12.36
N ALA A 154 -11.60 6.44 -11.22
CA ALA A 154 -10.57 7.47 -11.18
C ALA A 154 -9.19 6.93 -11.55
N VAL A 155 -8.85 5.70 -11.14
CA VAL A 155 -7.55 5.09 -11.49
C VAL A 155 -7.51 4.49 -12.89
N LEU A 156 -8.64 4.33 -13.59
CA LEU A 156 -8.67 3.97 -15.02
C LEU A 156 -8.10 5.07 -15.93
N ARG A 157 -8.02 6.30 -15.43
CA ARG A 157 -7.48 7.43 -16.19
C ARG A 157 -5.95 7.41 -16.14
N ALA A 158 -5.34 7.82 -17.24
CA ALA A 158 -3.89 7.94 -17.34
C ALA A 158 -3.34 8.84 -16.22
N PRO A 159 -2.28 8.42 -15.50
CA PRO A 159 -1.67 9.25 -14.48
C PRO A 159 -0.84 10.39 -15.08
N ASP A 160 -0.56 11.39 -14.24
CA ASP A 160 0.54 12.31 -14.52
C ASP A 160 1.86 11.53 -14.53
N ARG A 161 2.75 11.86 -15.46
CA ARG A 161 4.08 11.24 -15.60
C ARG A 161 4.95 11.44 -14.36
N SER A 162 4.70 12.49 -13.57
CA SER A 162 5.40 12.77 -12.32
C SER A 162 4.89 11.95 -11.13
N GLU A 163 3.67 11.40 -11.20
CA GLU A 163 3.01 10.71 -10.09
C GLU A 163 2.82 9.21 -10.32
N ILE A 164 3.55 8.62 -11.27
CA ILE A 164 3.35 7.23 -11.70
C ILE A 164 3.42 6.24 -10.53
N GLU A 165 4.43 6.34 -9.66
CA GLU A 165 4.58 5.40 -8.52
C GLU A 165 3.44 5.53 -7.50
N THR A 166 3.04 6.78 -7.19
CA THR A 166 1.91 7.05 -6.30
C THR A 166 0.59 6.57 -6.89
N TRP A 167 0.41 6.75 -8.20
CA TRP A 167 -0.74 6.24 -8.93
C TRP A 167 -0.77 4.71 -8.97
N VAL A 168 0.36 4.03 -9.22
CA VAL A 168 0.43 2.55 -9.18
C VAL A 168 0.03 2.03 -7.79
N THR A 169 0.51 2.69 -6.73
CA THR A 169 0.11 2.34 -5.35
C THR A 169 -1.40 2.53 -5.15
N LYS A 170 -1.97 3.63 -5.65
CA LYS A 170 -3.41 3.92 -5.58
C LYS A 170 -4.24 2.91 -6.39
N TRP A 171 -3.76 2.54 -7.58
CA TRP A 171 -4.32 1.51 -8.44
C TRP A 171 -4.41 0.18 -7.70
N GLN A 172 -3.28 -0.31 -7.16
CA GLN A 172 -3.23 -1.60 -6.46
C GLN A 172 -4.15 -1.64 -5.25
N LYS A 173 -4.14 -0.58 -4.42
CA LYS A 173 -5.02 -0.46 -3.26
C LYS A 173 -6.49 -0.50 -3.67
N THR A 174 -6.87 0.31 -4.66
CA THR A 174 -8.26 0.44 -5.09
C THR A 174 -8.76 -0.83 -5.77
N LEU A 175 -7.95 -1.47 -6.62
CA LEU A 175 -8.28 -2.74 -7.25
C LEU A 175 -8.47 -3.86 -6.22
N THR A 176 -7.63 -3.91 -5.18
CA THR A 176 -7.77 -4.88 -4.09
C THR A 176 -9.10 -4.71 -3.35
N GLU A 177 -9.48 -3.46 -3.06
CA GLU A 177 -10.76 -3.16 -2.41
C GLU A 177 -11.95 -3.49 -3.32
N ALA A 178 -11.87 -3.14 -4.61
CA ALA A 178 -12.91 -3.43 -5.60
C ALA A 178 -13.11 -4.94 -5.84
N LYS A 179 -12.01 -5.72 -5.89
CA LYS A 179 -12.07 -7.19 -5.96
C LYS A 179 -12.74 -7.79 -4.73
N LYS A 180 -12.47 -7.27 -3.52
CA LYS A 180 -13.11 -7.73 -2.28
C LYS A 180 -14.62 -7.50 -2.26
N LEU A 181 -15.09 -6.43 -2.92
CA LEU A 181 -16.52 -6.16 -3.10
C LEU A 181 -17.15 -6.94 -4.27
N GLY A 182 -16.35 -7.70 -5.03
CA GLY A 182 -16.85 -8.48 -6.16
C GLY A 182 -17.32 -7.62 -7.34
N LEU A 183 -16.77 -6.41 -7.53
CA LEU A 183 -17.21 -5.55 -8.63
C LEU A 183 -17.03 -6.26 -10.00
N PRO A 184 -18.05 -6.25 -10.89
CA PRO A 184 -18.00 -6.95 -12.18
C PRO A 184 -16.81 -6.54 -13.06
N ASP A 185 -16.40 -5.28 -12.99
CA ASP A 185 -15.30 -4.73 -13.78
C ASP A 185 -13.93 -5.20 -13.31
N THR A 186 -13.85 -5.85 -12.14
CA THR A 186 -12.58 -6.35 -11.59
C THR A 186 -12.30 -7.83 -11.83
N GLN A 187 -13.13 -8.48 -12.65
CA GLN A 187 -13.06 -9.91 -12.91
C GLN A 187 -12.16 -10.25 -14.11
N GLY A 188 -11.50 -11.41 -14.03
CA GLY A 188 -10.63 -11.91 -15.09
C GLY A 188 -9.51 -10.94 -15.49
N LEU A 189 -9.31 -10.77 -16.80
CA LEU A 189 -8.27 -9.89 -17.36
C LEU A 189 -8.69 -8.44 -17.53
N ARG A 190 -9.93 -8.05 -17.17
CA ARG A 190 -10.38 -6.66 -17.30
C ARG A 190 -9.44 -5.67 -16.59
N PRO A 191 -9.02 -5.90 -15.32
CA PRO A 191 -8.05 -5.01 -14.67
C PRO A 191 -6.71 -4.93 -15.39
N THR A 192 -6.26 -6.01 -16.03
CA THR A 192 -5.01 -6.01 -16.80
C THR A 192 -5.15 -5.13 -18.04
N GLN A 193 -6.26 -5.26 -18.77
CA GLN A 193 -6.57 -4.43 -19.94
C GLN A 193 -6.73 -2.95 -19.54
N ASP A 194 -7.48 -2.68 -18.48
CA ASP A 194 -7.69 -1.34 -17.93
C ASP A 194 -6.37 -0.66 -17.54
N PHE A 195 -5.47 -1.41 -16.88
CA PHE A 195 -4.15 -0.91 -16.51
C PHE A 195 -3.31 -0.55 -17.74
N LEU A 196 -3.23 -1.46 -18.72
CA LEU A 196 -2.50 -1.26 -19.96
C LEU A 196 -3.04 -0.05 -20.74
N GLN A 197 -4.36 0.11 -20.80
CA GLN A 197 -5.00 1.26 -21.40
C GLN A 197 -4.60 2.57 -20.71
N ALA A 198 -4.59 2.60 -19.37
CA ALA A 198 -4.23 3.78 -18.60
C ALA A 198 -2.77 4.21 -18.81
N VAL A 199 -1.84 3.26 -19.00
CA VAL A 199 -0.41 3.55 -19.19
C VAL A 199 0.04 3.63 -20.64
N SER A 200 -0.86 3.42 -21.60
CA SER A 200 -0.59 3.44 -23.05
C SER A 200 0.19 4.69 -23.51
N SER A 201 -0.27 5.88 -23.09
CA SER A 201 0.37 7.18 -23.41
C SER A 201 1.72 7.45 -22.72
N ILE A 202 2.09 6.60 -21.77
CA ILE A 202 3.32 6.73 -20.96
C ILE A 202 4.40 5.79 -21.47
N ASN A 203 4.03 4.55 -21.79
CA ASN A 203 4.96 3.52 -22.26
C ASN A 203 4.25 2.62 -23.28
N GLU A 204 4.04 3.17 -24.47
CA GLU A 204 3.44 2.49 -25.62
C GLU A 204 4.13 1.15 -25.93
N PRO A 205 5.48 1.02 -25.98
CA PRO A 205 6.13 -0.27 -26.26
C PRO A 205 5.83 -1.36 -25.22
N PHE A 206 5.63 -0.98 -23.95
CA PHE A 206 5.23 -1.94 -22.91
C PHE A 206 3.78 -2.40 -23.13
N THR A 207 2.91 -1.45 -23.46
CA THR A 207 1.49 -1.70 -23.66
C THR A 207 1.26 -2.60 -24.87
N ASP A 208 1.90 -2.28 -26.00
CA ASP A 208 1.81 -3.06 -27.24
C ASP A 208 2.31 -4.48 -27.05
N TYR A 209 3.41 -4.68 -26.33
CA TYR A 209 3.94 -6.02 -26.04
C TYR A 209 2.89 -6.90 -25.37
N TRP A 210 2.24 -6.39 -24.31
CA TRP A 210 1.25 -7.17 -23.56
C TRP A 210 -0.06 -7.34 -24.31
N ILE A 211 -0.52 -6.32 -25.03
CA ILE A 211 -1.73 -6.41 -25.86
C ILE A 211 -1.53 -7.44 -26.99
N ASN A 212 -0.44 -7.36 -27.75
CA ASN A 212 -0.16 -8.29 -28.83
C ASN A 212 0.01 -9.73 -28.33
N LYS A 213 0.63 -9.90 -27.15
CA LYS A 213 0.75 -11.22 -26.53
C LYS A 213 -0.61 -11.80 -26.12
N MET A 214 -1.50 -10.98 -25.54
CA MET A 214 -2.86 -11.42 -25.21
C MET A 214 -3.65 -11.80 -26.46
N GLU A 215 -3.54 -11.03 -27.54
CA GLU A 215 -4.23 -11.30 -28.80
C GLU A 215 -3.74 -12.62 -29.44
N ASP A 216 -2.42 -12.85 -29.49
CA ASP A 216 -1.85 -14.10 -30.01
C ASP A 216 -2.32 -15.33 -29.22
N GLU A 217 -2.33 -15.26 -27.89
CA GLU A 217 -2.84 -16.36 -27.05
C GLU A 217 -4.35 -16.56 -27.19
N ALA A 218 -5.13 -15.49 -27.38
CA ALA A 218 -6.56 -15.57 -27.61
C ALA A 218 -6.88 -16.23 -28.97
N VAL A 219 -6.13 -15.88 -30.02
CA VAL A 219 -6.30 -16.45 -31.38
C VAL A 219 -5.85 -17.90 -31.44
N THR A 220 -4.77 -18.27 -30.76
CA THR A 220 -4.28 -19.67 -30.73
C THR A 220 -5.21 -20.62 -29.98
N GLY A 221 -6.22 -20.11 -29.26
CA GLY A 221 -7.33 -20.90 -28.74
C GLY A 221 -6.93 -21.89 -27.64
N LYS A 222 -5.81 -21.65 -26.94
CA LYS A 222 -5.39 -22.51 -25.84
C LYS A 222 -6.44 -22.46 -24.71
N PRO A 223 -6.82 -23.61 -24.12
CA PRO A 223 -7.67 -23.60 -22.93
C PRO A 223 -6.96 -22.83 -21.81
N ASP A 224 -7.75 -22.09 -21.02
CA ASP A 224 -7.30 -21.34 -19.84
C ASP A 224 -6.16 -20.33 -20.11
N TRP A 225 -6.01 -19.87 -21.36
CA TRP A 225 -4.96 -18.92 -21.73
C TRP A 225 -4.95 -17.66 -20.85
N LYS A 226 -6.13 -17.23 -20.39
CA LYS A 226 -6.29 -16.07 -19.53
C LYS A 226 -5.56 -16.21 -18.19
N ASP A 227 -5.42 -17.43 -17.68
CA ASP A 227 -4.80 -17.70 -16.37
C ASP A 227 -3.27 -17.60 -16.44
N HIS A 228 -2.68 -17.64 -17.64
CA HIS A 228 -1.25 -17.45 -17.86
C HIS A 228 -0.83 -15.97 -17.84
N PHE A 229 -1.77 -15.04 -17.86
CA PHE A 229 -1.48 -13.61 -17.87
C PHE A 229 -1.39 -13.04 -16.45
N PRO A 230 -0.51 -12.04 -16.25
CA PRO A 230 -0.49 -11.31 -15.00
C PRO A 230 -1.83 -10.59 -14.80
N ASP A 231 -2.41 -10.74 -13.61
CA ASP A 231 -3.59 -10.00 -13.23
C ASP A 231 -3.27 -8.49 -13.05
N GLY A 232 -4.30 -7.67 -12.86
CA GLY A 232 -4.16 -6.21 -12.74
C GLY A 232 -3.19 -5.73 -11.66
N ILE A 233 -2.90 -6.56 -10.64
CA ILE A 233 -1.87 -6.26 -9.64
C ILE A 233 -0.49 -6.61 -10.19
N LYS A 234 -0.29 -7.86 -10.63
CA LYS A 234 1.00 -8.32 -11.17
C LYS A 234 1.48 -7.48 -12.35
N ILE A 235 0.59 -7.09 -13.27
CA ILE A 235 0.98 -6.27 -14.43
C ILE A 235 1.47 -4.88 -13.98
N SER A 236 0.86 -4.33 -12.94
CA SER A 236 1.25 -3.03 -12.38
C SER A 236 2.63 -3.08 -11.73
N GLU A 237 2.99 -4.17 -11.06
CA GLU A 237 4.33 -4.39 -10.49
C GLU A 237 5.40 -4.57 -11.58
N ILE A 238 5.07 -5.30 -12.66
CA ILE A 238 5.97 -5.45 -13.81
C ILE A 238 6.22 -4.07 -14.45
N PHE A 239 5.16 -3.29 -14.65
CA PHE A 239 5.27 -1.94 -15.19
C PHE A 239 6.12 -1.02 -14.29
N GLU A 240 5.85 -1.01 -12.98
CA GLU A 240 6.59 -0.17 -12.03
C GLU A 240 8.09 -0.49 -12.04
N ARG A 241 8.45 -1.78 -12.03
CA ARG A 241 9.86 -2.21 -12.15
C ARG A 241 10.49 -1.76 -13.47
N ALA A 242 9.79 -1.95 -14.59
CA ALA A 242 10.28 -1.53 -15.91
C ALA A 242 10.45 -0.01 -16.00
N HIS A 243 9.51 0.75 -15.40
CA HIS A 243 9.54 2.20 -15.37
C HIS A 243 10.71 2.73 -14.53
N ARG A 244 10.95 2.17 -13.35
CA ARG A 244 12.10 2.50 -12.50
C ARG A 244 13.43 2.25 -13.21
N ILE A 245 13.57 1.14 -13.94
CA ILE A 245 14.80 0.83 -14.70
C ILE A 245 15.05 1.86 -15.80
N LYS A 246 14.03 2.23 -16.59
CA LYS A 246 14.15 3.26 -17.64
C LYS A 246 14.54 4.63 -17.06
N ASN A 247 13.95 4.99 -15.93
CA ASN A 247 14.23 6.27 -15.28
C ASN A 247 15.61 6.30 -14.59
N ALA A 248 16.06 5.17 -14.02
CA ALA A 248 17.40 5.03 -13.46
C ALA A 248 18.49 5.15 -14.55
N GLY A 249 18.27 4.55 -15.71
CA GLY A 249 19.16 4.70 -16.87
C GLY A 249 19.19 6.14 -17.43
N SER A 250 18.11 6.89 -17.28
CA SER A 250 18.05 8.31 -17.71
C SER A 250 18.71 9.26 -16.71
N LYS A 251 18.68 8.96 -15.40
CA LYS A 251 19.38 9.74 -14.37
C LYS A 251 20.90 9.52 -14.37
N GLY A 252 21.38 8.36 -14.85
CA GLY A 252 22.81 8.02 -14.92
C GLY A 252 23.60 8.71 -16.04
N ASN A 253 22.96 9.41 -16.97
CA ASN A 253 23.64 10.04 -18.12
C ASN A 253 24.01 11.52 -17.92
N ASN A 254 23.65 12.13 -16.78
CA ASN A 254 24.08 13.50 -16.45
C ASN A 254 25.31 13.57 -15.53
N ASP A 255 25.76 12.44 -14.98
CA ASP A 255 27.07 12.37 -14.32
C ASP A 255 28.09 11.74 -15.27
N LYS A 256 28.88 12.62 -15.89
CA LYS A 256 30.14 12.23 -16.54
C LYS A 256 31.02 11.49 -15.51
N GLY A 257 31.15 10.18 -15.66
CA GLY A 257 32.22 9.42 -14.99
C GLY A 257 31.77 8.07 -14.41
N GLY A 258 31.39 7.13 -15.26
CA GLY A 258 31.10 5.76 -14.84
C GLY A 258 31.59 4.77 -15.89
N ALA A 259 32.75 4.16 -15.64
CA ALA A 259 33.33 3.13 -16.48
C ALA A 259 32.41 1.89 -16.52
N PHE A 260 31.98 1.49 -17.72
CA PHE A 260 31.46 0.14 -17.93
C PHE A 260 32.63 -0.79 -18.26
N PRO A 261 32.69 -2.01 -17.67
CA PRO A 261 33.65 -3.02 -18.08
C PRO A 261 33.14 -3.64 -19.39
N ALA A 262 33.71 -3.21 -20.52
CA ALA A 262 33.52 -3.92 -21.77
C ALA A 262 34.32 -5.23 -21.72
N GLY A 263 33.59 -6.33 -21.56
CA GLY A 263 34.09 -7.64 -21.92
C GLY A 263 34.43 -7.68 -23.42
N PHE A 264 35.49 -8.43 -23.71
CA PHE A 264 35.90 -8.87 -25.04
C PHE A 264 36.53 -7.79 -25.95
N GLN A 265 37.82 -7.50 -25.72
CA GLN A 265 38.71 -7.00 -26.76
C GLN A 265 39.86 -7.98 -26.97
N GLY A 266 39.92 -8.49 -28.22
CA GLY A 266 41.06 -9.22 -28.74
C GLY A 266 42.32 -8.38 -28.59
N ARG A 267 43.41 -9.06 -28.22
CA ARG A 267 44.75 -8.50 -28.18
C ARG A 267 45.16 -8.12 -29.60
N ASP A 268 45.43 -6.84 -29.82
CA ASP A 268 46.41 -6.42 -30.82
C ASP A 268 47.59 -5.79 -30.10
N LYS A 269 48.77 -6.29 -30.47
CA LYS A 269 50.07 -5.82 -30.03
C LYS A 269 50.33 -4.47 -30.71
N ASP A 270 50.68 -3.47 -29.91
CA ASP A 270 51.79 -2.54 -30.12
C ASP A 270 51.48 -1.21 -29.42
N GLY A 271 52.27 -0.96 -28.38
CA GLY A 271 52.14 0.22 -27.55
C GLY A 271 52.46 1.50 -28.30
N LYS A 272 51.60 2.50 -28.15
CA LYS A 272 51.95 3.92 -28.15
C LYS A 272 50.82 4.74 -27.54
N GLN A 273 51.06 5.28 -26.35
CA GLN A 273 50.31 6.41 -25.82
C GLN A 273 50.60 7.65 -26.67
N LYS A 274 49.56 8.45 -26.94
CA LYS A 274 49.70 9.88 -27.22
C LYS A 274 48.58 10.67 -26.52
N PRO A 275 48.85 11.95 -26.16
CA PRO A 275 48.17 12.65 -25.10
C PRO A 275 46.93 13.41 -25.56
N THR A 276 46.17 13.82 -24.54
CA THR A 276 45.00 14.68 -24.48
C THR A 276 45.13 16.01 -25.24
N SER A 277 44.05 16.44 -25.89
CA SER A 277 43.60 17.85 -25.88
C SER A 277 42.20 17.96 -26.48
N ASP A 278 41.33 18.57 -25.69
CA ASP A 278 40.34 19.60 -25.99
C ASP A 278 39.28 19.40 -27.11
N ASP A 279 38.04 19.55 -26.64
CA ASP A 279 36.90 20.17 -27.30
C ASP A 279 36.74 20.00 -28.81
N GLU A 280 35.77 19.17 -29.23
CA GLU A 280 35.04 19.45 -30.46
C GLU A 280 33.64 18.79 -30.42
N LYS A 281 32.62 19.65 -30.38
CA LYS A 281 31.26 19.34 -30.87
C LYS A 281 31.42 18.60 -32.20
N LYS A 282 30.78 17.44 -32.37
CA LYS A 282 30.68 16.75 -33.66
C LYS A 282 29.92 17.63 -34.64
N GLU A 283 30.66 18.54 -35.28
CA GLU A 283 30.21 19.33 -36.41
C GLU A 283 30.21 18.40 -37.62
N ASN A 284 29.04 18.26 -38.24
CA ASN A 284 28.81 17.46 -39.43
C ASN A 284 29.65 18.01 -40.60
N ARG A 285 30.90 17.55 -40.73
CA ARG A 285 31.76 17.90 -41.87
C ARG A 285 31.12 17.43 -43.17
N CYS A 286 30.86 18.36 -44.07
CA CYS A 286 30.43 18.05 -45.42
C CYS A 286 31.58 17.44 -46.24
N VAL A 287 31.25 16.55 -47.18
CA VAL A 287 32.22 15.85 -48.05
C VAL A 287 32.99 16.80 -48.98
N CYS A 288 32.49 18.02 -49.21
CA CYS A 288 33.22 19.06 -49.96
C CYS A 288 34.37 19.72 -49.16
N GLY A 289 34.68 19.22 -47.95
CA GLY A 289 35.77 19.71 -47.11
C GLY A 289 35.45 20.97 -46.31
N ASN A 290 34.26 21.56 -46.50
CA ASN A 290 33.83 22.77 -45.81
C ASN A 290 33.05 22.41 -44.53
N LYS A 291 33.41 23.03 -43.40
CA LYS A 291 32.81 22.76 -42.09
C LYS A 291 31.50 23.53 -41.83
N PHE A 292 31.19 24.54 -42.65
CA PHE A 292 30.10 25.48 -42.36
C PHE A 292 28.69 25.05 -42.80
N HIS A 293 28.52 23.84 -43.36
CA HIS A 293 27.20 23.34 -43.76
C HIS A 293 27.13 21.81 -43.71
N SER A 294 25.90 21.27 -43.60
CA SER A 294 25.64 19.83 -43.68
C SER A 294 25.53 19.36 -45.14
N ILE A 295 25.66 18.05 -45.38
CA ILE A 295 25.71 17.46 -46.73
C ILE A 295 24.54 17.88 -47.65
N ASN A 296 23.34 18.06 -47.07
CA ASN A 296 22.12 18.44 -47.79
C ASN A 296 22.07 19.92 -48.18
N LYS A 297 22.99 20.74 -47.67
CA LYS A 297 23.11 22.17 -47.96
C LYS A 297 24.39 22.49 -48.76
N CYS A 298 24.98 21.48 -49.38
CA CYS A 298 26.26 21.61 -50.08
C CYS A 298 26.07 21.94 -51.56
N PHE A 299 26.54 23.12 -51.99
CA PHE A 299 26.48 23.56 -53.39
C PHE A 299 27.34 22.71 -54.34
N TYR A 300 28.38 22.02 -53.83
CA TYR A 300 29.15 21.07 -54.64
C TYR A 300 28.36 19.78 -54.92
N LEU A 301 27.52 19.33 -53.98
CA LEU A 301 26.78 18.07 -54.08
C LEU A 301 25.38 18.24 -54.68
N ASP A 302 24.70 19.35 -54.37
CA ASP A 302 23.36 19.65 -54.87
C ASP A 302 23.38 20.92 -55.73
N LYS A 303 23.03 20.75 -57.02
CA LYS A 303 23.02 21.81 -58.02
C LYS A 303 21.79 22.70 -57.93
N THR A 304 20.71 22.23 -57.30
CA THR A 304 19.41 22.92 -57.27
C THR A 304 19.37 24.07 -56.26
N ILE A 305 20.25 24.01 -55.26
CA ILE A 305 20.35 25.00 -54.18
C ILE A 305 21.43 26.06 -54.42
N ARG A 306 22.05 26.10 -55.61
CA ARG A 306 23.12 27.04 -55.94
C ARG A 306 22.58 28.46 -56.15
N PRO A 307 23.17 29.49 -55.55
CA PRO A 307 22.82 30.87 -55.86
C PRO A 307 23.29 31.26 -57.26
N GLU A 308 22.61 32.23 -57.87
CA GLU A 308 22.92 32.73 -59.21
C GLU A 308 24.33 33.36 -59.24
N GLY A 309 25.18 32.90 -60.16
CA GLY A 309 26.58 33.32 -60.27
C GLY A 309 27.59 32.54 -59.43
N TRP A 310 27.21 31.40 -58.82
CA TRP A 310 28.15 30.56 -58.08
C TRP A 310 29.20 29.89 -58.99
N VAL A 311 30.48 30.01 -58.62
CA VAL A 311 31.61 29.39 -59.32
C VAL A 311 32.35 28.46 -58.35
N PRO A 312 32.63 27.19 -58.72
CA PRO A 312 33.41 26.31 -57.89
C PRO A 312 34.84 26.84 -57.75
N SER A 313 35.28 27.06 -56.50
CA SER A 313 36.68 27.28 -56.13
C SER A 313 37.49 25.99 -56.18
#